data_AF-A0A3A8K1R7-F1
#
_entry.id   AF-A0A3A8K1R7-F1
#
_cell.length_a   1.000
_cell.length_b   1.000
_cell.length_c   1.000
_cell.angle_alpha   90.00
_cell.angle_beta   90.00
_cell.angle_gamma   90.00
#
_symmetry.space_group_name_H-M   'P 1'
#
loop_
_entity.id
_entity.type
_entity.pdbx_description
1 polymer ?
#
loop_
_entity_poly.entity_id
_entity_poly.type
_entity_poly.pdbx_seq_one_letter_code
_entity_poly.pdbx_strand_id
1 'polypeptide(L)'
;MRAPPASRRSRATAIGATAFLLLALPFLVLGVFFLGQMARLDLRCEPQAACVLTSSSWLSQAELGRYAPQDIRRVDVARSRSTRSGAAPIFRPRMETTSGVQPLAYQWTENEAEAAAFADTVQRYLSGPRTEGLHVFRDDRRASLRVGGAFTGVGLAVLALCLWLAARTVAHLRTERTERTKRAERALSP
;
A
#
# COMPACT_ATOMS: atom_id res chain seq x y z
N MET A 1 -27.79 41.89 3.98
CA MET A 1 -27.75 40.46 4.39
C MET A 1 -27.19 40.39 5.82
N ARG A 2 -27.98 39.97 6.81
CA ARG A 2 -27.53 39.85 8.21
C ARG A 2 -26.60 38.66 8.34
N ALA A 3 -25.39 38.89 8.87
CA ALA A 3 -24.47 37.81 9.18
C ALA A 3 -25.10 36.89 10.25
N PRO A 4 -25.04 35.56 10.07
CA PRO A 4 -25.59 34.63 11.05
C PRO A 4 -24.84 34.73 12.39
N PRO A 5 -25.51 34.47 13.53
CA PRO A 5 -24.94 34.61 14.87
C PRO A 5 -23.73 33.70 15.09
N ALA A 6 -22.75 34.16 15.88
CA ALA A 6 -21.45 33.50 16.11
C ALA A 6 -21.55 32.03 16.58
N SER A 7 -22.60 31.68 17.34
CA SER A 7 -22.89 30.31 17.77
C SER A 7 -23.22 29.34 16.61
N ARG A 8 -23.85 29.84 15.52
CA ARG A 8 -24.10 29.07 14.30
C ARG A 8 -22.83 28.86 13.48
N ARG A 9 -21.92 29.84 13.45
CA ARG A 9 -20.62 29.75 12.75
C ARG A 9 -19.71 28.68 13.36
N SER A 10 -19.64 28.62 14.69
CA SER A 10 -18.85 27.60 15.42
C SER A 10 -19.36 26.17 15.21
N ARG A 11 -20.68 25.96 15.11
CA ARG A 11 -21.26 24.64 14.81
C ARG A 11 -21.03 24.23 13.35
N ALA A 12 -21.13 25.16 12.41
CA ALA A 12 -20.91 24.88 10.99
C ALA A 12 -19.45 24.47 10.68
N THR A 13 -18.47 25.11 11.31
CA THR A 13 -17.04 24.75 11.13
C THR A 13 -16.69 23.43 11.81
N ALA A 14 -17.30 23.12 12.96
CA ALA A 14 -17.13 21.83 13.62
C ALA A 14 -17.69 20.69 12.76
N ILE A 15 -18.92 20.83 12.24
CA ILE A 15 -19.55 19.84 11.36
C ILE A 15 -18.73 19.67 10.07
N GLY A 16 -18.25 20.77 9.49
CA GLY A 16 -17.37 20.73 8.32
C GLY A 16 -16.07 19.97 8.58
N ALA A 17 -15.39 20.25 9.69
CA ALA A 17 -14.16 19.55 10.06
C ALA A 17 -14.39 18.04 10.27
N THR A 18 -15.49 17.65 10.93
CA THR A 18 -15.83 16.23 11.09
C THR A 18 -16.15 15.57 9.76
N ALA A 19 -16.88 16.24 8.86
CA ALA A 19 -17.21 15.72 7.54
C ALA A 19 -15.94 15.50 6.67
N PHE A 20 -15.01 16.46 6.66
CA PHE A 20 -13.74 16.30 5.93
C PHE A 20 -12.83 15.23 6.54
N LEU A 21 -12.87 15.06 7.86
CA LEU A 21 -12.08 14.02 8.54
C LEU A 21 -12.62 12.62 8.24
N LEU A 22 -13.96 12.45 8.24
CA LEU A 22 -14.61 11.23 7.78
C LEU A 22 -14.31 10.95 6.30
N LEU A 23 -14.20 12.00 5.47
CA LEU A 23 -13.84 11.86 4.06
C LEU A 23 -12.36 11.50 3.88
N ALA A 24 -11.43 12.00 4.71
CA ALA A 24 -10.00 11.69 4.61
C ALA A 24 -9.66 10.24 5.01
N LEU A 25 -10.41 9.69 5.96
CA LEU A 25 -10.16 8.38 6.56
C LEU A 25 -10.10 7.24 5.53
N PRO A 26 -11.06 7.05 4.60
CA PRO A 26 -10.96 6.03 3.57
C PRO A 26 -9.73 6.21 2.68
N PHE A 27 -9.36 7.45 2.31
CA PHE A 27 -8.18 7.69 1.47
C PHE A 27 -6.88 7.26 2.15
N LEU A 28 -6.74 7.51 3.45
CA LEU A 28 -5.56 7.12 4.22
C LEU A 28 -5.50 5.60 4.42
N VAL A 29 -6.63 4.99 4.79
CA VAL A 29 -6.70 3.54 5.01
C VAL A 29 -6.41 2.79 3.70
N LEU A 30 -7.07 3.16 2.60
CA LEU A 30 -6.81 2.57 1.29
C LEU A 30 -5.38 2.85 0.81
N GLY A 31 -4.89 4.08 1.00
CA GLY A 31 -3.53 4.47 0.62
C GLY A 31 -2.47 3.59 1.28
N VAL A 32 -2.51 3.46 2.61
CA VAL A 32 -1.58 2.61 3.36
C VAL A 32 -1.77 1.13 3.01
N PHE A 33 -3.02 0.68 2.83
CA PHE A 33 -3.31 -0.69 2.43
C PHE A 33 -2.67 -1.07 1.08
N PHE A 34 -2.72 -0.17 0.09
CA PHE A 34 -2.06 -0.38 -1.20
C PHE A 34 -0.53 -0.39 -1.07
N LEU A 35 0.06 0.47 -0.24
CA LEU A 35 1.50 0.47 0.02
C LEU A 35 1.97 -0.80 0.76
N GLY A 36 1.08 -1.38 1.59
CA GLY A 36 1.30 -2.63 2.30
C GLY A 36 1.10 -3.90 1.47
N GLN A 37 0.70 -3.80 0.20
CA GLN A 37 0.55 -4.98 -0.65
C GLN A 37 1.92 -5.65 -0.88
N MET A 38 2.02 -6.93 -0.52
CA MET A 38 3.21 -7.77 -0.68
C MET A 38 3.39 -8.15 -2.17
N ALA A 39 3.72 -7.16 -2.99
CA ALA A 39 3.76 -7.27 -4.45
C ALA A 39 5.16 -7.45 -5.03
N ARG A 40 6.18 -7.64 -4.18
CA ARG A 40 7.51 -8.07 -4.63
C ARG A 40 7.82 -9.45 -4.08
N LEU A 41 8.12 -10.39 -4.95
CA LEU A 41 8.56 -11.73 -4.60
C LEU A 41 10.04 -11.89 -4.93
N ASP A 42 10.79 -12.44 -4.01
CA ASP A 42 12.24 -12.60 -4.09
C ASP A 42 12.60 -14.02 -3.65
N LEU A 43 13.15 -14.80 -4.59
CA LEU A 43 13.64 -16.15 -4.36
C LEU A 43 15.17 -16.11 -4.33
N ARG A 44 15.72 -16.47 -3.17
CA ARG A 44 17.16 -16.54 -2.93
C ARG A 44 17.56 -17.97 -2.65
N CYS A 45 18.50 -18.52 -3.39
CA CYS A 45 19.10 -19.81 -3.10
C CYS A 45 20.59 -19.62 -2.87
N GLU A 46 21.08 -20.06 -1.71
CA GLU A 46 22.51 -20.12 -1.44
C GLU A 46 23.09 -21.45 -1.98
N PRO A 47 24.38 -21.49 -2.36
CA PRO A 47 25.03 -22.71 -2.82
C PRO A 47 24.87 -23.83 -1.78
N GLN A 48 24.34 -24.97 -2.22
CA GLN A 48 24.09 -26.16 -1.38
C GLN A 48 23.18 -25.94 -0.15
N ALA A 49 22.51 -24.79 -0.03
CA ALA A 49 21.58 -24.52 1.07
C ALA A 49 20.13 -24.43 0.58
N ALA A 50 19.22 -24.11 1.50
CA ALA A 50 17.81 -23.95 1.18
C ALA A 50 17.55 -22.64 0.40
N CYS A 51 16.58 -22.69 -0.51
CA CYS A 51 16.01 -21.53 -1.17
C CYS A 51 14.98 -20.85 -0.25
N VAL A 52 15.14 -19.56 -0.02
CA VAL A 52 14.20 -18.74 0.76
C VAL A 52 13.34 -17.91 -0.21
N LEU A 53 12.03 -18.08 -0.12
CA LEU A 53 11.07 -17.26 -0.84
C LEU A 53 10.53 -16.20 0.11
N THR A 54 10.73 -14.94 -0.24
CA THR A 54 10.24 -13.80 0.53
C THR A 54 9.26 -12.97 -0.29
N SER A 55 8.23 -12.47 0.39
CA SER A 55 7.32 -11.46 -0.14
C SER A 55 7.59 -10.15 0.58
N SER A 56 7.59 -9.05 -0.16
CA SER A 56 7.84 -7.71 0.40
C SER A 56 6.86 -6.70 -0.19
N SER A 57 6.49 -5.75 0.66
CA SER A 57 5.74 -4.56 0.32
C SER A 57 6.66 -3.33 0.38
N TRP A 58 6.11 -2.12 0.41
CA TRP A 58 6.90 -0.93 0.74
C TRP A 58 7.09 -0.75 2.25
N LEU A 59 6.29 -1.43 3.06
CA LEU A 59 6.21 -1.21 4.51
C LEU A 59 6.68 -2.41 5.34
N SER A 60 6.72 -3.60 4.74
CA SER A 60 6.94 -4.86 5.44
C SER A 60 7.54 -5.93 4.53
N GLN A 61 8.10 -6.96 5.15
CA GLN A 61 8.60 -8.16 4.48
C GLN A 61 8.13 -9.39 5.28
N ALA A 62 7.79 -10.45 4.57
CA ALA A 62 7.41 -11.74 5.14
C ALA A 62 8.11 -12.87 4.38
N GLU A 63 8.69 -13.81 5.13
CA GLU A 63 9.17 -15.07 4.57
C GLU A 63 7.95 -15.96 4.26
N LEU A 64 7.79 -16.36 2.99
CA LEU A 64 6.75 -17.28 2.58
C LEU A 64 7.16 -18.74 2.82
N GLY A 65 8.46 -19.00 2.81
CA GLY A 65 9.00 -20.28 3.22
C GLY A 65 10.46 -20.46 2.84
N ARG A 66 11.03 -21.51 3.43
CA ARG A 66 12.38 -21.99 3.16
C ARG A 66 12.26 -23.42 2.64
N TYR A 67 12.80 -23.65 1.46
CA TYR A 67 12.65 -24.88 0.71
C TYR A 67 14.01 -25.47 0.44
N ALA A 68 14.27 -26.69 0.90
CA ALA A 68 15.47 -27.37 0.43
C ALA A 68 15.32 -27.60 -1.08
N PRO A 69 16.41 -27.60 -1.86
CA PRO A 69 16.30 -27.74 -3.31
C PRO A 69 15.57 -29.02 -3.75
N GLN A 70 15.68 -30.11 -2.99
CA GLN A 70 14.96 -31.36 -3.24
C GLN A 70 13.44 -31.27 -2.98
N ASP A 71 13.00 -30.30 -2.20
CA ASP A 71 11.58 -30.04 -1.94
C ASP A 71 10.92 -29.29 -3.09
N ILE A 72 11.72 -28.65 -3.96
CA ILE A 72 11.25 -27.95 -5.14
C ILE A 72 11.14 -28.97 -6.28
N ARG A 73 9.91 -29.37 -6.58
CA ARG A 73 9.62 -30.41 -7.57
C ARG A 73 9.63 -29.88 -8.99
N ARG A 74 9.07 -28.69 -9.18
CA ARG A 74 8.87 -28.10 -10.50
C ARG A 74 8.79 -26.58 -10.42
N VAL A 75 9.24 -25.93 -11.47
CA VAL A 75 8.95 -24.52 -11.74
C VAL A 75 8.27 -24.46 -13.08
N ASP A 76 7.13 -23.78 -13.16
CA ASP A 76 6.36 -23.66 -14.39
C ASP A 76 5.63 -22.31 -14.45
N VAL A 77 5.08 -22.03 -15.62
CA VAL A 77 4.25 -20.84 -15.84
C VAL A 77 2.79 -21.28 -15.83
N ALA A 78 2.05 -20.87 -14.80
CA ALA A 78 0.61 -21.01 -14.82
C ALA A 78 0.04 -20.12 -15.92
N ARG A 79 -0.83 -20.71 -16.76
CA ARG A 79 -1.60 -19.99 -17.76
C ARG A 79 -3.06 -19.98 -17.33
N SER A 80 -3.59 -18.80 -17.03
CA SER A 80 -5.03 -18.64 -16.84
C SER A 80 -5.67 -18.32 -18.18
N ARG A 81 -6.65 -19.14 -18.59
CA ARG A 81 -7.56 -18.78 -19.67
C ARG A 81 -8.76 -18.13 -19.01
N SER A 82 -8.87 -16.80 -19.13
CA SER A 82 -10.09 -16.11 -18.72
C SER A 82 -11.29 -16.77 -19.43
N THR A 83 -12.39 -16.98 -18.70
CA THR A 83 -13.65 -17.52 -19.28
C THR A 83 -14.33 -16.53 -20.22
N ARG A 84 -13.86 -15.28 -20.28
CA ARG A 84 -14.34 -14.25 -21.21
C ARG A 84 -13.78 -14.51 -22.61
N SER A 85 -14.68 -14.71 -23.57
CA SER A 85 -14.33 -14.84 -25.00
C SER A 85 -13.42 -13.69 -25.45
N GLY A 86 -12.28 -14.01 -26.05
CA GLY A 86 -11.33 -13.04 -26.60
C GLY A 86 -10.35 -12.41 -25.59
N ALA A 87 -10.36 -12.81 -24.31
CA ALA A 87 -9.36 -12.31 -23.36
C ALA A 87 -7.96 -12.87 -23.68
N ALA A 88 -6.95 -11.99 -23.67
CA ALA A 88 -5.56 -12.42 -23.79
C ALA A 88 -5.19 -13.37 -22.64
N PRO A 89 -4.44 -14.45 -22.91
CA PRO A 89 -3.96 -15.34 -21.86
C PRO A 89 -3.05 -14.56 -20.91
N ILE A 90 -3.20 -14.84 -19.61
CA ILE A 90 -2.34 -14.26 -18.58
C ILE A 90 -1.50 -15.36 -17.94
N PHE A 91 -0.27 -15.01 -17.60
CA PHE A 91 0.80 -15.92 -17.24
C PHE A 91 1.36 -15.56 -15.86
N ARG A 92 1.67 -16.56 -15.03
CA ARG A 92 2.30 -16.32 -13.74
C ARG A 92 3.30 -17.42 -13.42
N PRO A 93 4.60 -17.11 -13.25
CA PRO A 93 5.56 -18.10 -12.80
C PRO A 93 5.20 -18.58 -11.39
N ARG A 94 5.31 -19.89 -11.17
CA ARG A 94 5.05 -20.53 -9.89
C ARG A 94 6.05 -21.66 -9.66
N MET A 95 6.20 -22.01 -8.39
CA MET A 95 7.05 -23.07 -7.91
C MET A 95 6.17 -24.12 -7.23
N GLU A 96 6.24 -25.35 -7.70
CA GLU A 96 5.64 -26.51 -7.06
C GLU A 96 6.63 -27.10 -6.06
N THR A 97 6.20 -27.15 -4.79
CA THR A 97 6.97 -27.69 -3.68
C THR A 97 6.25 -28.89 -3.05
N THR A 98 6.93 -29.60 -2.16
CA THR A 98 6.31 -30.67 -1.35
C THR A 98 5.17 -30.18 -0.46
N SER A 99 5.17 -28.90 -0.05
CA SER A 99 4.13 -28.29 0.79
C SER A 99 3.02 -27.59 0.00
N GLY A 100 3.15 -27.51 -1.33
CA GLY A 100 2.15 -26.91 -2.21
C GLY A 100 2.75 -25.97 -3.26
N VAL A 101 1.85 -25.23 -3.91
CA VAL A 101 2.19 -24.32 -5.01
C VAL A 101 2.44 -22.92 -4.47
N GLN A 102 3.62 -22.37 -4.74
CA GLN A 102 3.99 -21.01 -4.37
C GLN A 102 4.06 -20.09 -5.59
N PRO A 103 3.46 -18.89 -5.55
CA PRO A 103 3.63 -17.91 -6.62
C PRO A 103 5.05 -17.33 -6.60
N LEU A 104 5.62 -17.10 -7.78
CA LEU A 104 6.90 -16.37 -7.94
C LEU A 104 6.70 -14.94 -8.46
N ALA A 105 5.47 -14.59 -8.83
CA ALA A 105 5.04 -13.23 -9.17
C ALA A 105 3.71 -12.92 -8.47
N TYR A 106 3.52 -11.66 -8.06
CA TYR A 106 2.29 -11.24 -7.40
C TYR A 106 1.18 -11.04 -8.43
N GLN A 107 1.51 -10.36 -9.53
CA GLN A 107 0.61 -10.12 -10.65
C GLN A 107 0.77 -11.18 -11.73
N TRP A 108 -0.28 -11.35 -12.53
CA TRP A 108 -0.19 -12.05 -13.79
C TRP A 108 0.38 -11.10 -14.86
N THR A 109 1.24 -11.62 -15.73
CA THR A 109 1.77 -10.89 -16.90
C THR A 109 1.08 -11.37 -18.17
N GLU A 110 0.92 -10.49 -19.14
CA GLU A 110 0.43 -10.85 -20.48
C GLU A 110 1.56 -11.41 -21.36
N ASN A 111 2.83 -11.22 -20.95
CA ASN A 111 4.00 -11.66 -21.70
C ASN A 111 4.47 -13.04 -21.23
N GLU A 112 4.16 -14.08 -22.02
CA GLU A 112 4.60 -15.44 -21.75
C GLU A 112 6.12 -15.58 -21.70
N ALA A 113 6.86 -14.91 -22.60
CA ALA A 113 8.31 -15.02 -22.68
C ALA A 113 8.97 -14.45 -21.41
N GLU A 114 8.41 -13.39 -20.84
CA GLU A 114 8.88 -12.82 -19.58
C GLU A 114 8.67 -13.78 -18.40
N ALA A 115 7.48 -14.42 -18.32
CA ALA A 115 7.19 -15.42 -17.30
C ALA A 115 8.05 -16.69 -17.46
N ALA A 116 8.25 -17.14 -18.70
CA ALA A 116 9.05 -18.30 -19.03
C ALA A 116 10.53 -18.07 -18.72
N ALA A 117 11.10 -16.91 -19.09
CA ALA A 117 12.49 -16.58 -18.78
C ALA A 117 12.80 -16.64 -17.27
N PHE A 118 11.85 -16.20 -16.44
CA PHE A 118 11.97 -16.33 -14.99
C PHE A 118 11.98 -17.80 -14.55
N ALA A 119 10.99 -18.57 -15.00
CA ALA A 119 10.86 -20.00 -14.68
C ALA A 119 12.11 -20.80 -15.13
N ASP A 120 12.56 -20.57 -16.36
CA ASP A 120 13.74 -21.20 -16.95
C ASP A 120 15.03 -20.87 -16.19
N THR A 121 15.13 -19.67 -15.63
CA THR A 121 16.31 -19.29 -14.82
C THR A 121 16.35 -20.09 -13.52
N VAL A 122 15.22 -20.21 -12.82
CA VAL A 122 15.14 -21.03 -11.59
C VAL A 122 15.33 -22.51 -11.92
N GLN A 123 14.71 -23.00 -12.99
CA GLN A 123 14.82 -24.40 -13.37
C GLN A 123 16.25 -24.78 -13.75
N ARG A 124 16.96 -23.93 -14.52
CA ARG A 124 18.38 -24.14 -14.85
C ARG A 124 19.25 -24.20 -13.59
N TYR A 125 18.97 -23.35 -12.60
CA TYR A 125 19.68 -23.39 -11.33
C TYR A 125 19.47 -24.72 -10.59
N LEU A 126 18.23 -25.18 -10.51
CA LEU A 126 17.87 -26.42 -9.80
C LEU A 126 18.43 -27.68 -10.49
N SER A 127 18.53 -27.68 -11.82
CA SER A 127 19.11 -28.78 -12.60
C SER A 127 20.65 -28.75 -12.68
N GLY A 128 21.27 -27.61 -12.36
CA GLY A 128 22.70 -27.39 -12.48
C GLY A 128 23.51 -27.79 -11.23
N PRO A 129 24.85 -27.62 -11.27
CA PRO A 129 25.73 -27.97 -10.17
C PRO A 129 25.63 -27.07 -8.92
N ARG A 130 24.74 -26.05 -8.91
CA ARG A 130 24.43 -25.16 -7.75
C ARG A 130 25.68 -24.62 -7.03
N THR A 131 26.70 -24.27 -7.80
CA THR A 131 27.97 -23.74 -7.30
C THR A 131 27.89 -22.27 -6.91
N GLU A 132 27.00 -21.51 -7.54
CA GLU A 132 26.75 -20.11 -7.27
C GLU A 132 25.41 -19.91 -6.55
N GLY A 133 25.19 -18.73 -5.96
CA GLY A 133 23.89 -18.38 -5.43
C GLY A 133 22.93 -17.96 -6.54
N LEU A 134 21.64 -18.25 -6.39
CA LEU A 134 20.59 -17.70 -7.25
C LEU A 134 19.88 -16.56 -6.53
N HIS A 135 19.74 -15.43 -7.20
CA HIS A 135 18.84 -14.37 -6.77
C HIS A 135 17.95 -13.95 -7.94
N VAL A 136 16.66 -14.27 -7.83
CA VAL A 136 15.67 -13.83 -8.82
C VAL A 136 14.51 -13.16 -8.10
N PHE A 137 14.07 -12.03 -8.63
CA PHE A 137 12.98 -11.27 -8.03
C PHE A 137 12.04 -10.73 -9.10
N ARG A 138 10.76 -10.60 -8.71
CA ARG A 138 9.74 -9.89 -9.47
C ARG A 138 9.20 -8.77 -8.59
N ASP A 139 9.32 -7.53 -9.07
CA ASP A 139 8.81 -6.35 -8.36
C ASP A 139 7.60 -5.76 -9.08
N ASP A 140 6.40 -6.13 -8.62
CA ASP A 140 5.14 -5.60 -9.14
C ASP A 140 4.63 -4.41 -8.28
N ARG A 141 5.43 -3.89 -7.33
CA ARG A 141 4.99 -2.86 -6.38
C ARG A 141 4.78 -1.47 -7.00
N ARG A 142 5.21 -1.23 -8.23
CA ARG A 142 5.08 0.09 -8.90
C ARG A 142 3.62 0.50 -9.09
N ALA A 143 2.75 -0.43 -9.45
CA ALA A 143 1.32 -0.15 -9.61
C ALA A 143 0.71 0.26 -8.27
N SER A 144 0.97 -0.52 -7.22
CA SER A 144 0.49 -0.25 -5.85
C SER A 144 1.07 1.04 -5.28
N LEU A 145 2.33 1.40 -5.60
CA LEU A 145 2.95 2.66 -5.20
C LEU A 145 2.24 3.86 -5.81
N ARG A 146 1.93 3.81 -7.10
CA ARG A 146 1.25 4.93 -7.79
C ARG A 146 -0.13 5.18 -7.20
N VAL A 147 -0.92 4.11 -7.06
CA VAL A 147 -2.28 4.21 -6.52
C VAL A 147 -2.24 4.55 -5.04
N GLY A 148 -1.53 3.76 -4.22
CA GLY A 148 -1.42 3.98 -2.78
C GLY A 148 -0.83 5.34 -2.42
N GLY A 149 0.19 5.79 -3.16
CA GLY A 149 0.79 7.11 -3.02
C GLY A 149 -0.19 8.24 -3.33
N ALA A 150 -0.97 8.14 -4.40
CA ALA A 150 -1.99 9.14 -4.73
C ALA A 150 -3.08 9.22 -3.65
N PHE A 151 -3.61 8.07 -3.21
CA PHE A 151 -4.61 8.01 -2.14
C PHE A 151 -4.08 8.59 -0.83
N THR A 152 -2.87 8.20 -0.44
CA THR A 152 -2.22 8.72 0.78
C THR A 152 -2.00 10.23 0.68
N GLY A 153 -1.53 10.73 -0.48
CA GLY A 153 -1.33 12.15 -0.73
C GLY A 153 -2.61 12.97 -0.59
N VAL A 154 -3.71 12.52 -1.19
CA VAL A 154 -5.03 13.15 -1.05
C VAL A 154 -5.49 13.14 0.41
N GLY A 155 -5.40 12.00 1.08
CA GLY A 155 -5.76 11.87 2.49
C GLY A 155 -4.99 12.85 3.40
N LEU A 156 -3.68 12.97 3.18
CA LEU A 156 -2.83 13.91 3.93
C LEU A 156 -3.18 15.37 3.63
N ALA A 157 -3.47 15.72 2.38
CA ALA A 157 -3.88 17.08 2.02
C ALA A 157 -5.20 17.46 2.68
N VAL A 158 -6.20 16.56 2.69
CA VAL A 158 -7.48 16.79 3.37
C VAL A 158 -7.29 16.90 4.88
N LEU A 159 -6.46 16.03 5.49
CA LEU A 159 -6.13 16.15 6.91
C LEU A 159 -5.46 17.47 7.26
N ALA A 160 -4.49 17.91 6.47
CA ALA A 160 -3.82 19.19 6.67
C ALA A 160 -4.81 20.36 6.60
N LEU A 161 -5.74 20.33 5.64
CA LEU A 161 -6.81 21.31 5.54
C LEU A 161 -7.74 21.29 6.78
N CYS A 162 -8.10 20.10 7.28
CA CYS A 162 -8.90 19.96 8.50
C CYS A 162 -8.19 20.57 9.72
N LEU A 163 -6.92 20.24 9.91
CA LEU A 163 -6.10 20.75 11.00
C LEU A 163 -5.94 22.26 10.90
N TRP A 164 -5.74 22.79 9.70
CA TRP A 164 -5.66 24.23 9.46
C TRP A 164 -6.97 24.96 9.80
N LEU A 165 -8.12 24.43 9.35
CA LEU A 165 -9.44 24.97 9.70
C LEU A 165 -9.67 24.93 11.21
N ALA A 166 -9.34 23.81 11.86
CA ALA A 166 -9.46 23.67 13.31
C ALA A 166 -8.58 24.70 14.04
N ALA A 167 -7.31 24.83 13.67
CA ALA A 167 -6.40 25.82 14.25
C ALA A 167 -6.93 27.26 14.10
N ARG A 168 -7.48 27.60 12.93
CA ARG A 168 -8.08 28.92 12.68
C ARG A 168 -9.31 29.17 13.56
N THR A 169 -10.17 28.17 13.73
CA THR A 169 -11.36 28.31 14.60
C THR A 169 -10.97 28.49 16.07
N VAL A 170 -9.96 27.76 16.56
CA VAL A 170 -9.45 27.91 17.92
C VAL A 170 -8.83 29.30 18.12
N ALA A 171 -8.06 29.81 17.15
CA ALA A 171 -7.49 31.15 17.20
C ALA A 171 -8.59 32.23 17.30
N HIS A 172 -9.65 32.14 16.48
CA HIS A 172 -10.78 33.08 16.55
C HIS A 172 -11.54 33.01 17.89
N LEU A 173 -11.76 31.82 18.43
CA LEU A 173 -12.40 31.67 19.74
C LEU A 173 -11.56 32.25 20.88
N ARG A 174 -10.23 32.14 20.80
CA ARG A 174 -9.31 32.75 21.76
C ARG A 174 -9.39 34.28 21.69
N THR A 175 -9.39 34.87 20.51
CA THR A 175 -9.52 36.33 20.35
C THR A 175 -10.87 36.83 20.88
N GLU A 176 -11.97 36.14 20.59
CA GLU A 176 -13.32 36.52 21.09
C GLU A 176 -13.40 36.45 22.62
N ARG A 177 -12.76 35.45 23.25
CA ARG A 177 -12.71 35.37 24.72
C ARG A 177 -11.94 36.54 25.30
N THR A 178 -10.75 36.84 24.79
CA THR A 178 -9.93 37.96 25.28
C THR A 178 -10.65 39.30 25.13
N GLU A 179 -11.38 39.53 24.03
CA GLU A 179 -12.18 40.74 23.85
C GLU A 179 -13.38 40.81 24.82
N ARG A 180 -14.05 39.69 25.09
CA ARG A 180 -15.12 39.64 26.10
C ARG A 180 -14.59 39.93 27.50
N THR A 181 -13.45 39.37 27.88
CA THR A 181 -12.82 39.63 29.19
C THR A 181 -12.45 41.09 29.32
N LYS A 182 -11.82 41.69 28.30
CA LYS A 182 -11.49 43.12 28.27
C LYS A 182 -12.72 44.03 28.33
N ARG A 183 -13.82 43.66 27.66
CA ARG A 183 -15.09 44.41 27.75
C ARG A 183 -15.73 44.29 29.14
N ALA A 184 -15.65 43.12 29.77
CA ALA A 184 -16.15 42.92 31.13
C ALA A 184 -15.35 43.73 32.15
N GLU A 185 -14.02 43.79 32.03
CA GLU A 185 -13.16 44.65 32.87
C GLU A 185 -13.48 46.13 32.69
N ARG A 186 -13.64 46.62 31.44
CA ARG A 186 -14.01 48.02 31.19
C ARG A 186 -15.41 48.39 31.71
N ALA A 187 -16.33 47.43 31.80
CA ALA A 187 -17.66 47.67 32.34
C ALA A 187 -17.68 47.70 33.88
N LEU A 188 -16.62 47.24 34.54
CA LEU A 188 -16.48 47.24 36.01
C LEU A 188 -15.56 48.35 36.55
N SER A 189 -14.85 49.09 35.69
CA SER A 189 -14.13 50.30 36.09
C SER A 189 -15.05 51.53 36.00
N PRO A 190 -15.37 52.21 37.13
CA PRO A 190 -16.16 53.43 37.16
C PRO A 190 -15.44 54.64 36.55
#